data_AF-A0A0F9AHA0-F1
#
_entry.id   AF-A0A0F9AHA0-F1
#
_cell.length_a   1.000
_cell.length_b   1.000
_cell.length_c   1.000
_cell.angle_alpha   90.00
_cell.angle_beta   90.00
_cell.angle_gamma   90.00
#
_symmetry.space_group_name_H-M   'P 1'
#
loop_
_entity.id
_entity.type
_entity.pdbx_description
1 polymer ?
#
loop_
_entity_poly.entity_id
_entity_poly.type
_entity_poly.pdbx_seq_one_letter_code
_entity_poly.pdbx_strand_id
1 'polypeptide(L)'
;LANKEFIQEIPQPHEYHNAGQLVFGLDSYLYVALGDGGGVGDPFENAQNLESLHGSILRIDVSGESGYTIPPDNPFLDMPGARPEIYAYGLRNPWRFSFDRANGDLWAADVGQNKWEEVDRIVAGGNYGWNVMEGLECFIAASCDQGGLRLPRAVYGRDLGCSVIGGYVYRGASMPELDGWYVYGDFCSGRIWAVNTADGSPAVLLADTGLPIASFGELPDGELLVLTFANAVYRLVRGP
;
A
#
# COMPACT_ATOMS: atom_id res chain seq x y z
N LEU A 1 4.45 -28.13 -11.72
CA LEU A 1 5.13 -27.44 -10.58
C LEU A 1 6.63 -27.79 -10.50
N ALA A 2 7.27 -28.26 -11.58
CA ALA A 2 8.64 -28.79 -11.52
C ALA A 2 9.75 -27.74 -11.33
N ASN A 3 9.44 -26.44 -11.48
CA ASN A 3 10.38 -25.34 -11.32
C ASN A 3 9.82 -24.40 -10.24
N LYS A 4 9.98 -24.77 -8.97
CA LYS A 4 9.76 -23.86 -7.84
C LYS A 4 11.11 -23.56 -7.23
N GLU A 5 11.35 -22.29 -6.97
CA GLU A 5 12.51 -21.84 -6.23
C GLU A 5 12.06 -21.10 -4.98
N PHE A 6 12.79 -21.34 -3.89
CA PHE A 6 12.62 -20.61 -2.64
C PHE A 6 13.43 -19.31 -2.72
N ILE A 7 12.75 -18.17 -2.57
CA ILE A 7 13.40 -16.86 -2.57
C ILE A 7 13.80 -16.46 -1.15
N GLN A 8 12.82 -16.43 -0.24
CA GLN A 8 13.03 -15.98 1.13
C GLN A 8 11.90 -16.47 2.05
N GLU A 9 12.22 -16.65 3.32
CA GLU A 9 11.26 -16.80 4.41
C GLU A 9 11.44 -15.61 5.36
N ILE A 10 10.34 -14.99 5.72
CA ILE A 10 10.29 -13.86 6.65
C ILE A 10 9.41 -14.30 7.82
N PRO A 11 10.00 -14.60 9.00
CA PRO A 11 9.24 -15.01 10.17
C PRO A 11 8.25 -13.92 10.59
N GLN A 12 6.99 -14.28 10.79
CA GLN A 12 5.98 -13.34 11.30
C GLN A 12 5.96 -13.38 12.84
N PRO A 13 6.16 -12.25 13.52
CA PRO A 13 6.16 -12.23 14.99
C PRO A 13 4.74 -12.31 15.59
N HIS A 14 3.70 -12.10 14.78
CA HIS A 14 2.29 -12.23 15.17
C HIS A 14 1.43 -12.83 14.03
N GLU A 15 0.18 -13.20 14.34
CA GLU A 15 -0.79 -13.77 13.39
C GLU A 15 -1.44 -12.74 12.43
N TYR A 16 -1.25 -11.45 12.69
CA TYR A 16 -1.90 -10.35 11.96
C TYR A 16 -0.87 -9.38 11.39
N HIS A 17 -1.30 -8.52 10.46
CA HIS A 17 -0.47 -7.53 9.75
C HIS A 17 0.63 -8.16 8.89
N ASN A 18 0.29 -9.24 8.18
CA ASN A 18 1.25 -9.91 7.30
C ASN A 18 1.41 -9.19 5.95
N ALA A 19 0.43 -8.37 5.54
CA ALA A 19 0.30 -7.88 4.17
C ALA A 19 0.50 -9.00 3.13
N GLY A 20 1.49 -8.87 2.25
CA GLY A 20 1.95 -9.95 1.36
C GLY A 20 1.65 -9.75 -0.12
N GLN A 21 1.27 -8.54 -0.56
CA GLN A 21 1.11 -8.29 -1.99
C GLN A 21 2.48 -8.32 -2.69
N LEU A 22 2.47 -8.93 -3.88
CA LEU A 22 3.58 -8.99 -4.83
C LEU A 22 3.20 -8.29 -6.13
N VAL A 23 4.02 -7.35 -6.60
CA VAL A 23 3.83 -6.69 -7.91
C VAL A 23 5.18 -6.44 -8.56
N PHE A 24 5.29 -6.69 -9.86
CA PHE A 24 6.43 -6.24 -10.64
C PHE A 24 6.28 -4.77 -11.02
N GLY A 25 7.30 -3.97 -10.72
CA GLY A 25 7.37 -2.58 -11.15
C GLY A 25 7.63 -2.45 -12.66
N LEU A 26 7.50 -1.23 -13.19
CA LEU A 26 7.87 -0.93 -14.58
C LEU A 26 9.38 -1.07 -14.82
N ASP A 27 10.17 -1.08 -13.75
CA ASP A 27 11.61 -1.35 -13.73
C ASP A 27 11.94 -2.85 -13.74
N SER A 28 10.94 -3.73 -13.82
CA SER A 28 11.07 -5.19 -13.81
C SER A 28 11.54 -5.81 -12.48
N TYR A 29 11.64 -5.03 -11.42
CA TYR A 29 11.91 -5.56 -10.08
C TYR A 29 10.63 -6.01 -9.38
N LEU A 30 10.77 -6.96 -8.46
CA LEU A 30 9.66 -7.44 -7.65
C LEU A 30 9.54 -6.59 -6.39
N TYR A 31 8.35 -6.03 -6.18
CA TYR A 31 7.99 -5.32 -4.97
C TYR A 31 7.15 -6.21 -4.06
N VAL A 32 7.43 -6.15 -2.75
CA VAL A 32 6.79 -6.99 -1.72
C VAL A 32 6.32 -6.11 -0.58
N ALA A 33 5.04 -6.16 -0.23
CA ALA A 33 4.52 -5.47 0.94
C ALA A 33 4.57 -6.36 2.20
N LEU A 34 5.09 -5.82 3.29
CA LEU A 34 5.15 -6.46 4.60
C LEU A 34 4.62 -5.50 5.66
N GLY A 35 3.65 -5.95 6.46
CA GLY A 35 3.23 -5.19 7.63
C GLY A 35 4.27 -5.25 8.76
N ASP A 36 4.03 -4.46 9.80
CA ASP A 36 4.87 -4.28 11.00
C ASP A 36 5.03 -5.55 11.85
N GLY A 37 4.39 -6.66 11.44
CA GLY A 37 4.43 -7.92 12.15
C GLY A 37 3.41 -8.01 13.28
N GLY A 38 2.49 -7.07 13.40
CA GLY A 38 1.29 -7.20 14.21
C GLY A 38 1.39 -6.70 15.64
N GLY A 39 0.23 -6.70 16.31
CA GLY A 39 0.07 -6.18 17.67
C GLY A 39 -0.39 -4.73 17.72
N VAL A 40 -0.68 -4.24 18.91
CA VAL A 40 -1.16 -2.88 19.13
C VAL A 40 0.02 -1.93 19.21
N GLY A 41 0.08 -0.98 18.27
CA GLY A 41 1.05 0.11 18.32
C GLY A 41 2.49 -0.31 18.06
N ASP A 42 2.73 -1.29 17.18
CA ASP A 42 4.06 -1.78 16.82
C ASP A 42 4.92 -2.19 18.04
N PRO A 43 4.49 -3.21 18.81
CA PRO A 43 5.18 -3.61 20.04
C PRO A 43 6.58 -4.19 19.82
N PHE A 44 6.93 -4.51 18.57
CA PHE A 44 8.25 -4.99 18.17
C PHE A 44 9.14 -3.88 17.58
N GLU A 45 8.63 -2.64 17.53
CA GLU A 45 9.31 -1.46 17.00
C GLU A 45 9.86 -1.67 15.58
N ASN A 46 9.12 -2.42 14.76
CA ASN A 46 9.56 -2.83 13.43
C ASN A 46 9.46 -1.70 12.41
N ALA A 47 8.40 -0.91 12.44
CA ALA A 47 8.06 -0.02 11.33
C ALA A 47 9.10 1.10 11.13
N GLN A 48 9.76 1.54 12.20
CA GLN A 48 10.87 2.52 12.13
C GLN A 48 12.26 1.87 12.13
N ASN A 49 12.35 0.54 12.28
CA ASN A 49 13.60 -0.18 12.39
C ASN A 49 14.06 -0.72 11.03
N LEU A 50 15.02 -0.04 10.41
CA LEU A 50 15.60 -0.45 9.13
C LEU A 50 16.40 -1.75 9.19
N GLU A 51 16.72 -2.30 10.38
CA GLU A 51 17.31 -3.65 10.51
C GLU A 51 16.27 -4.77 10.33
N SER A 52 14.98 -4.41 10.37
CA SER A 52 13.83 -5.30 10.15
C SER A 52 13.24 -5.12 8.75
N LEU A 53 12.73 -6.21 8.15
CA LEU A 53 11.97 -6.13 6.89
C LEU A 53 10.49 -5.79 7.12
N HIS A 54 10.02 -5.83 8.35
CA HIS A 54 8.62 -5.56 8.67
C HIS A 54 8.29 -4.06 8.56
N GLY A 55 7.02 -3.76 8.28
CA GLY A 55 6.52 -2.39 8.16
C GLY A 55 7.08 -1.66 6.94
N SER A 56 7.26 -2.38 5.83
CA SER A 56 8.00 -1.91 4.66
C SER A 56 7.39 -2.37 3.34
N ILE A 57 7.78 -1.67 2.27
CA ILE A 57 7.75 -2.22 0.91
C ILE A 57 9.19 -2.54 0.54
N LEU A 58 9.43 -3.77 0.13
CA LEU A 58 10.72 -4.25 -0.38
C LEU A 58 10.77 -4.12 -1.90
N ARG A 59 11.98 -4.05 -2.46
CA ARG A 59 12.27 -4.10 -3.90
C ARG A 59 13.49 -4.98 -4.14
N ILE A 60 13.30 -6.10 -4.85
CA ILE A 60 14.32 -7.11 -5.10
C ILE A 60 14.35 -7.52 -6.58
N ASP A 61 15.52 -7.95 -7.04
CA ASP A 61 15.70 -8.49 -8.39
C ASP A 61 15.69 -10.01 -8.37
N VAL A 62 14.65 -10.59 -8.98
CA VAL A 62 14.44 -12.05 -9.08
C VAL A 62 14.69 -12.58 -10.51
N SER A 63 15.40 -11.82 -11.36
CA SER A 63 15.68 -12.20 -12.75
C SER A 63 16.84 -13.17 -12.92
N GLY A 64 17.62 -13.40 -11.85
CA GLY A 64 18.76 -14.31 -11.84
C GLY A 64 18.35 -15.80 -11.93
N GLU A 65 19.35 -16.67 -12.08
CA GLU A 65 19.14 -18.13 -12.13
C GLU A 65 18.72 -18.72 -10.79
N SER A 66 19.10 -18.08 -9.68
CA SER A 66 18.71 -18.50 -8.34
C SER A 66 18.60 -17.35 -7.34
N GLY A 67 17.61 -17.41 -6.46
CA GLY A 67 17.36 -16.47 -5.36
C GLY A 67 16.99 -15.06 -5.85
N TYR A 68 17.51 -14.05 -5.16
CA TYR A 68 17.36 -12.65 -5.54
C TYR A 68 18.67 -11.88 -5.35
N THR A 69 18.78 -10.75 -6.04
CA THR A 69 19.80 -9.73 -5.78
C THR A 69 19.14 -8.40 -5.41
N ILE A 70 19.94 -7.45 -4.92
CA ILE A 70 19.44 -6.12 -4.59
C ILE A 70 19.65 -5.19 -5.79
N PRO A 71 18.60 -4.47 -6.24
CA PRO A 71 18.77 -3.41 -7.21
C PRO A 71 19.84 -2.39 -6.77
N PRO A 72 20.76 -1.99 -7.65
CA PRO A 72 21.91 -1.14 -7.28
C PRO A 72 21.51 0.27 -6.86
N ASP A 73 20.28 0.68 -7.14
CA ASP A 73 19.68 1.97 -6.79
C ASP A 73 18.71 1.88 -5.59
N ASN A 74 18.69 0.77 -4.85
CA ASN A 74 17.90 0.70 -3.62
C ASN A 74 18.39 1.72 -2.58
N PRO A 75 17.46 2.40 -1.87
CA PRO A 75 17.76 3.61 -1.09
C PRO A 75 18.63 3.38 0.14
N PHE A 76 18.67 2.15 0.66
CA PHE A 76 19.38 1.81 1.90
C PHE A 76 20.59 0.89 1.67
N LEU A 77 21.02 0.69 0.41
CA LEU A 77 22.09 -0.24 0.05
C LEU A 77 23.39 -0.02 0.83
N ASP A 78 23.80 1.24 0.99
CA ASP A 78 25.06 1.63 1.63
C ASP A 78 24.88 2.08 3.09
N MET A 79 23.68 1.93 3.66
CA MET A 79 23.40 2.35 5.04
C MET A 79 23.76 1.22 6.02
N PRO A 80 24.75 1.40 6.91
CA PRO A 80 25.15 0.36 7.86
C PRO A 80 23.97 -0.05 8.76
N GLY A 81 23.73 -1.36 8.88
CA GLY A 81 22.66 -1.94 9.70
C GLY A 81 21.32 -2.06 8.97
N ALA A 82 21.05 -1.22 7.97
CA ALA A 82 19.81 -1.28 7.22
C ALA A 82 19.73 -2.54 6.34
N ARG A 83 18.52 -3.06 6.16
CA ARG A 83 18.22 -4.13 5.22
C ARG A 83 18.17 -3.55 3.80
N PRO A 84 19.07 -3.99 2.89
CA PRO A 84 19.18 -3.39 1.56
C PRO A 84 17.97 -3.70 0.67
N GLU A 85 17.11 -4.64 1.05
CA GLU A 85 15.83 -4.94 0.38
C GLU A 85 14.81 -3.81 0.50
N ILE A 86 14.90 -2.97 1.54
CA ILE A 86 13.88 -1.96 1.85
C ILE A 86 13.86 -0.89 0.75
N TYR A 87 12.68 -0.65 0.19
CA TYR A 87 12.40 0.45 -0.72
C TYR A 87 11.72 1.62 -0.01
N ALA A 88 10.79 1.32 0.91
CA ALA A 88 10.09 2.29 1.76
C ALA A 88 9.75 1.64 3.10
N TYR A 89 9.62 2.43 4.16
CA TYR A 89 9.40 1.94 5.54
C TYR A 89 8.47 2.86 6.33
N GLY A 90 8.18 2.52 7.58
CA GLY A 90 7.24 3.28 8.41
C GLY A 90 5.79 3.02 8.06
N LEU A 91 5.48 1.81 7.58
CA LEU A 91 4.13 1.35 7.24
C LEU A 91 3.61 0.40 8.32
N ARG A 92 2.30 0.32 8.53
CA ARG A 92 1.67 -0.57 9.50
C ARG A 92 1.28 -1.91 8.90
N ASN A 93 0.39 -1.90 7.94
CA ASN A 93 -0.13 -3.05 7.23
C ASN A 93 -0.54 -2.63 5.80
N PRO A 94 0.45 -2.39 4.91
CA PRO A 94 0.22 -1.97 3.53
C PRO A 94 -0.44 -3.12 2.75
N TRP A 95 -1.78 -3.21 2.85
CA TRP A 95 -2.56 -4.34 2.37
C TRP A 95 -2.49 -4.48 0.86
N ARG A 96 -2.59 -3.34 0.17
CA ARG A 96 -2.52 -3.31 -1.28
C ARG A 96 -1.80 -2.08 -1.82
N PHE A 97 -1.06 -2.29 -2.90
CA PHE A 97 -0.42 -1.28 -3.70
C PHE A 97 -0.52 -1.57 -5.20
N SER A 98 -0.30 -0.55 -6.01
CA SER A 98 -0.21 -0.65 -7.46
C SER A 98 0.68 0.44 -8.04
N PHE A 99 1.23 0.16 -9.23
CA PHE A 99 1.91 1.16 -10.03
C PHE A 99 0.91 1.81 -10.98
N ASP A 100 0.93 3.13 -11.06
CA ASP A 100 0.30 3.84 -12.16
C ASP A 100 1.02 3.50 -13.47
N ARG A 101 0.29 2.90 -14.42
CA ARG A 101 0.86 2.42 -15.69
C ARG A 101 1.34 3.57 -16.58
N ALA A 102 0.89 4.80 -16.34
CA ALA A 102 1.28 5.95 -17.14
C ALA A 102 2.68 6.48 -16.78
N ASN A 103 3.07 6.43 -15.51
CA ASN A 103 4.29 7.09 -15.03
C ASN A 103 5.14 6.26 -14.06
N GLY A 104 4.66 5.10 -13.58
CA GLY A 104 5.37 4.25 -12.63
C GLY A 104 5.30 4.72 -11.17
N ASP A 105 4.43 5.67 -10.83
CA ASP A 105 4.21 6.04 -9.44
C ASP A 105 3.57 4.89 -8.66
N LEU A 106 4.15 4.58 -7.50
CA LEU A 106 3.66 3.55 -6.59
C LEU A 106 2.65 4.15 -5.61
N TRP A 107 1.47 3.54 -5.52
CA TRP A 107 0.42 3.92 -4.59
C TRP A 107 0.09 2.76 -3.69
N ALA A 108 0.03 2.96 -2.38
CA ALA A 108 -0.32 1.95 -1.40
C ALA A 108 -1.47 2.42 -0.52
N ALA A 109 -2.24 1.47 -0.01
CA ALA A 109 -3.19 1.71 1.06
C ALA A 109 -2.74 0.95 2.29
N ASP A 110 -2.63 1.67 3.39
CA ASP A 110 -2.11 1.19 4.65
C ASP A 110 -3.22 1.18 5.71
N VAL A 111 -3.48 -0.01 6.26
CA VAL A 111 -4.52 -0.19 7.27
C VAL A 111 -3.99 0.35 8.59
N GLY A 112 -4.63 1.39 9.12
CA GLY A 112 -4.25 1.98 10.40
C GLY A 112 -4.73 1.18 11.62
N GLN A 113 -4.49 1.71 12.83
CA GLN A 113 -4.71 1.01 14.09
C GLN A 113 -6.08 1.27 14.71
N ASN A 114 -6.40 2.53 14.98
CA ASN A 114 -7.50 2.95 15.84
C ASN A 114 -8.35 4.09 15.26
N LYS A 115 -7.75 5.02 14.52
CA LYS A 115 -8.40 6.28 14.12
C LYS A 115 -8.53 6.44 12.62
N TRP A 116 -7.46 6.14 11.90
CA TRP A 116 -7.35 6.49 10.50
C TRP A 116 -7.07 5.27 9.65
N GLU A 117 -7.59 5.31 8.45
CA GLU A 117 -7.20 4.49 7.31
C GLU A 117 -6.55 5.42 6.29
N GLU A 118 -5.53 4.97 5.56
CA GLU A 118 -4.72 5.88 4.75
C GLU A 118 -4.30 5.34 3.38
N VAL A 119 -4.01 6.28 2.48
CA VAL A 119 -3.49 6.03 1.14
C VAL A 119 -2.27 6.91 0.91
N ASP A 120 -1.20 6.29 0.44
CA ASP A 120 0.12 6.88 0.30
C ASP A 120 0.64 6.79 -1.12
N ARG A 121 1.35 7.84 -1.55
CA ARG A 121 2.25 7.76 -2.69
C ARG A 121 3.62 7.29 -2.19
N ILE A 122 3.97 6.07 -2.53
CA ILE A 122 5.20 5.41 -2.11
C ILE A 122 6.38 5.85 -2.97
N VAL A 123 7.48 6.27 -2.33
CA VAL A 123 8.72 6.67 -2.99
C VAL A 123 9.93 5.98 -2.37
N ALA A 124 11.00 5.84 -3.15
CA ALA A 124 12.26 5.30 -2.67
C ALA A 124 12.78 6.07 -1.44
N GLY A 125 13.08 5.35 -0.37
CA GLY A 125 13.58 5.87 0.90
C GLY A 125 12.52 6.58 1.75
N GLY A 126 11.25 6.55 1.35
CA GLY A 126 10.17 7.19 2.09
C GLY A 126 9.92 6.56 3.45
N ASN A 127 9.76 7.40 4.47
CA ASN A 127 9.29 7.02 5.80
C ASN A 127 7.83 7.46 5.96
N TYR A 128 6.91 6.52 6.13
CA TYR A 128 5.47 6.77 6.25
C TYR A 128 4.99 6.97 7.70
N GLY A 129 5.93 6.93 8.65
CA GLY A 129 5.74 7.48 9.98
C GLY A 129 5.06 6.56 10.98
N TRP A 130 4.53 5.39 10.61
CA TRP A 130 4.07 4.43 11.61
C TRP A 130 5.25 3.94 12.47
N ASN A 131 5.19 3.89 13.80
CA ASN A 131 4.05 4.19 14.70
C ASN A 131 4.09 5.59 15.36
N VAL A 132 4.89 6.53 14.84
CA VAL A 132 4.93 7.94 15.28
C VAL A 132 3.63 8.66 14.89
N MET A 133 3.17 8.40 13.67
CA MET A 133 1.95 8.93 13.06
C MET A 133 0.90 7.83 12.86
N GLU A 134 -0.36 8.21 12.89
CA GLU A 134 -1.48 7.45 12.33
C GLU A 134 -2.32 8.43 11.49
N GLY A 135 -2.35 8.28 10.18
CA GLY A 135 -2.96 9.29 9.31
C GLY A 135 -2.20 10.62 9.37
N LEU A 136 -2.94 11.69 9.66
CA LEU A 136 -2.39 13.05 9.79
C LEU A 136 -2.15 13.46 11.26
N GLU A 137 -2.28 12.53 12.21
CA GLU A 137 -2.14 12.78 13.64
C GLU A 137 -0.97 12.00 14.24
N CYS A 138 -0.37 12.55 15.29
CA CYS A 138 0.54 11.79 16.13
C CYS A 138 -0.23 10.65 16.84
N PHE A 139 0.32 9.44 16.82
CA PHE A 139 -0.38 8.26 17.31
C PHE A 139 -0.43 8.21 18.85
N ILE A 140 0.73 8.20 19.51
CA ILE A 140 0.84 8.03 20.98
C ILE A 140 0.80 9.38 21.71
N ALA A 141 1.59 10.33 21.23
CA ALA A 141 1.84 11.59 21.93
C ALA A 141 0.94 12.72 21.40
N ALA A 142 0.70 13.73 22.23
CA ALA A 142 -0.05 14.92 21.82
C ALA A 142 0.65 15.72 20.70
N SER A 143 1.98 15.57 20.60
CA SER A 143 2.80 16.08 19.50
C SER A 143 3.96 15.13 19.24
N CYS A 144 4.45 15.12 18.01
CA CYS A 144 5.52 14.25 17.54
C CYS A 144 6.31 14.99 16.46
N ASP A 145 7.55 14.53 16.22
CA ASP A 145 8.35 15.08 15.13
C ASP A 145 7.89 14.48 13.79
N GLN A 146 7.55 15.36 12.85
CA GLN A 146 7.16 14.99 11.49
C GLN A 146 8.30 15.20 10.49
N GLY A 147 9.47 15.62 10.96
CA GLY A 147 10.66 15.83 10.13
C GLY A 147 11.04 14.57 9.36
N GLY A 148 11.07 14.68 8.02
CA GLY A 148 11.43 13.57 7.14
C GLY A 148 10.33 12.54 6.89
N LEU A 149 9.16 12.67 7.53
CA LEU A 149 8.02 11.81 7.29
C LEU A 149 7.29 12.21 6.00
N ARG A 150 6.70 11.22 5.35
CA ARG A 150 5.78 11.40 4.21
C ARG A 150 4.37 11.13 4.71
N LEU A 151 3.57 12.19 4.73
CA LEU A 151 2.18 12.10 5.16
C LEU A 151 1.29 11.55 4.04
N PRO A 152 0.20 10.85 4.41
CA PRO A 152 -0.70 10.25 3.44
C PRO A 152 -1.39 11.26 2.55
N ARG A 153 -1.66 10.83 1.30
CA ARG A 153 -2.41 11.62 0.33
C ARG A 153 -3.88 11.70 0.70
N ALA A 154 -4.44 10.64 1.26
CA ALA A 154 -5.81 10.61 1.73
C ALA A 154 -5.91 9.84 3.04
N VAL A 155 -6.79 10.31 3.92
CA VAL A 155 -7.15 9.63 5.17
C VAL A 155 -8.66 9.64 5.34
N TYR A 156 -9.20 8.63 6.02
CA TYR A 156 -10.58 8.63 6.49
C TYR A 156 -10.72 7.95 7.84
N GLY A 157 -11.70 8.41 8.63
CA GLY A 157 -11.90 7.99 10.00
C GLY A 157 -12.66 6.67 10.11
N ARG A 158 -12.66 6.10 11.33
CA ARG A 158 -13.39 4.85 11.64
C ARG A 158 -14.91 4.93 11.50
N ASP A 159 -15.47 6.13 11.49
CA ASP A 159 -16.88 6.38 11.16
C ASP A 159 -17.20 6.13 9.67
N LEU A 160 -16.18 6.17 8.82
CA LEU A 160 -16.31 6.00 7.38
C LEU A 160 -15.93 4.60 6.87
N GLY A 161 -15.08 3.87 7.57
CA GLY A 161 -14.66 2.51 7.23
C GLY A 161 -13.73 1.92 8.29
N CYS A 162 -13.19 0.73 8.08
CA CYS A 162 -12.35 0.08 9.09
C CYS A 162 -11.17 -0.75 8.58
N SER A 163 -11.02 -0.86 7.26
CA SER A 163 -9.87 -1.51 6.64
C SER A 163 -9.80 -1.09 5.18
N VAL A 164 -8.89 -0.17 4.87
CA VAL A 164 -8.62 0.24 3.50
C VAL A 164 -8.04 -0.93 2.72
N ILE A 165 -8.50 -1.07 1.49
CA ILE A 165 -8.09 -2.16 0.58
C ILE A 165 -7.16 -1.66 -0.51
N GLY A 166 -7.10 -0.36 -0.78
CA GLY A 166 -6.35 0.21 -1.91
C GLY A 166 -7.01 -0.07 -3.26
N GLY A 167 -6.28 0.18 -4.34
CA GLY A 167 -6.80 0.03 -5.70
C GLY A 167 -5.80 0.49 -6.74
N TYR A 168 -6.25 1.28 -7.72
CA TYR A 168 -5.45 1.67 -8.89
C TYR A 168 -5.67 3.13 -9.26
N VAL A 169 -4.66 3.74 -9.87
CA VAL A 169 -4.85 4.97 -10.64
C VAL A 169 -5.68 4.61 -11.88
N TYR A 170 -6.83 5.26 -12.03
CA TYR A 170 -7.74 5.00 -13.15
C TYR A 170 -7.15 5.55 -14.45
N ARG A 171 -7.09 4.68 -15.46
CA ARG A 171 -6.56 4.99 -16.81
C ARG A 171 -7.50 4.52 -17.92
N GLY A 172 -8.74 4.17 -17.57
CA GLY A 172 -9.78 3.75 -18.51
C GLY A 172 -10.40 4.92 -19.27
N ALA A 173 -11.18 4.60 -20.30
CA ALA A 173 -11.81 5.60 -21.17
C ALA A 173 -13.28 5.84 -20.80
N SER A 174 -13.91 4.97 -20.02
CA SER A 174 -15.35 5.04 -19.72
C SER A 174 -15.71 6.11 -18.69
N MET A 175 -14.77 6.50 -17.83
CA MET A 175 -14.91 7.53 -16.79
C MET A 175 -13.76 8.56 -16.90
N PRO A 176 -13.69 9.36 -17.99
CA PRO A 176 -12.58 10.28 -18.24
C PRO A 176 -12.38 11.32 -17.13
N GLU A 177 -13.41 11.63 -16.35
CA GLU A 177 -13.32 12.48 -15.16
C GLU A 177 -12.42 11.93 -14.05
N LEU A 178 -12.12 10.62 -14.07
CA LEU A 178 -11.25 9.95 -13.12
C LEU A 178 -9.84 9.70 -13.67
N ASP A 179 -9.51 10.13 -14.89
CA ASP A 179 -8.18 9.90 -15.45
C ASP A 179 -7.09 10.47 -14.51
N GLY A 180 -6.19 9.60 -14.07
CA GLY A 180 -5.14 9.96 -13.13
C GLY A 180 -5.58 10.07 -11.67
N TRP A 181 -6.80 9.66 -11.31
CA TRP A 181 -7.23 9.58 -9.91
C TRP A 181 -6.99 8.18 -9.35
N TYR A 182 -6.48 8.09 -8.13
CA TYR A 182 -6.35 6.81 -7.44
C TYR A 182 -7.69 6.41 -6.83
N VAL A 183 -8.27 5.33 -7.36
CA VAL A 183 -9.53 4.74 -6.90
C VAL A 183 -9.21 3.64 -5.89
N TYR A 184 -9.84 3.69 -4.73
CA TYR A 184 -9.63 2.75 -3.63
C TYR A 184 -10.92 2.50 -2.86
N GLY A 185 -10.96 1.41 -2.10
CA GLY A 185 -12.14 1.05 -1.32
C GLY A 185 -11.80 0.57 0.09
N ASP A 186 -12.86 0.32 0.85
CA ASP A 186 -12.80 -0.17 2.23
C ASP A 186 -13.57 -1.49 2.36
N PHE A 187 -12.98 -2.43 3.09
CA PHE A 187 -13.55 -3.77 3.31
C PHE A 187 -14.85 -3.73 4.10
N CYS A 188 -14.92 -2.90 5.13
CA CYS A 188 -15.99 -2.98 6.13
C CYS A 188 -17.26 -2.27 5.66
N SER A 189 -17.09 -1.09 5.07
CA SER A 189 -18.18 -0.24 4.59
C SER A 189 -18.59 -0.57 3.15
N GLY A 190 -17.67 -1.08 2.33
CA GLY A 190 -17.90 -1.23 0.90
C GLY A 190 -17.95 0.10 0.14
N ARG A 191 -17.48 1.18 0.76
CA ARG A 191 -17.33 2.47 0.09
C ARG A 191 -16.12 2.46 -0.84
N ILE A 192 -16.26 3.17 -1.94
CA ILE A 192 -15.23 3.39 -2.95
C ILE A 192 -15.05 4.89 -3.08
N TRP A 193 -13.81 5.35 -2.93
CA TRP A 193 -13.41 6.72 -3.12
C TRP A 193 -12.43 6.86 -4.27
N ALA A 194 -12.23 8.09 -4.71
CA ALA A 194 -11.10 8.46 -5.55
C ALA A 194 -10.41 9.72 -5.03
N VAL A 195 -9.10 9.75 -5.17
CA VAL A 195 -8.28 10.92 -4.82
C VAL A 195 -7.42 11.34 -6.00
N ASN A 196 -7.37 12.65 -6.28
CA ASN A 196 -6.56 13.19 -7.35
C ASN A 196 -5.07 13.04 -7.03
N THR A 197 -4.31 12.38 -7.91
CA THR A 197 -2.88 12.12 -7.70
C THR A 197 -1.99 13.36 -7.91
N ALA A 198 -2.49 14.37 -8.61
CA ALA A 198 -1.72 15.53 -9.04
C ALA A 198 -1.78 16.74 -8.10
N ASP A 199 -2.74 16.78 -7.18
CA ASP A 199 -2.93 17.90 -6.26
C ASP A 199 -3.30 17.43 -4.85
N GLY A 200 -3.69 18.36 -3.96
CA GLY A 200 -4.10 18.10 -2.58
C GLY A 200 -5.61 18.11 -2.35
N SER A 201 -6.44 17.93 -3.39
CA SER A 201 -7.89 17.94 -3.24
C SER A 201 -8.36 16.85 -2.26
N PRO A 202 -9.48 17.04 -1.55
CA PRO A 202 -10.09 15.97 -0.78
C PRO A 202 -10.46 14.76 -1.66
N ALA A 203 -10.49 13.58 -1.06
CA ALA A 203 -11.03 12.40 -1.71
C ALA A 203 -12.54 12.56 -1.94
N VAL A 204 -13.05 11.99 -3.03
CA VAL A 204 -14.46 12.01 -3.42
C VAL A 204 -15.03 10.62 -3.29
N LEU A 205 -16.19 10.49 -2.64
CA LEU A 205 -16.94 9.23 -2.59
C LEU A 205 -17.55 8.95 -3.97
N LEU A 206 -17.19 7.80 -4.56
CA LEU A 206 -17.73 7.36 -5.84
C LEU A 206 -18.93 6.43 -5.69
N ALA A 207 -18.89 5.54 -4.68
CA ALA A 207 -19.97 4.59 -4.43
C ALA A 207 -20.01 4.18 -2.95
N ASP A 208 -21.22 3.92 -2.45
CA ASP A 208 -21.48 3.27 -1.17
C ASP A 208 -22.21 1.95 -1.47
N THR A 209 -21.46 0.85 -1.56
CA THR A 209 -21.99 -0.41 -2.07
C THR A 209 -22.52 -1.33 -0.98
N GLY A 210 -22.06 -1.15 0.26
CA GLY A 210 -22.28 -2.10 1.35
C GLY A 210 -21.66 -3.49 1.14
N LEU A 211 -20.81 -3.67 0.12
CA LEU A 211 -20.18 -4.95 -0.20
C LEU A 211 -18.81 -5.07 0.47
N PRO A 212 -18.41 -6.26 0.96
CA PRO A 212 -17.09 -6.47 1.51
C PRO A 212 -16.03 -6.50 0.40
N ILE A 213 -15.51 -5.33 0.04
CA ILE A 213 -14.48 -5.18 -1.00
C ILE A 213 -13.21 -5.85 -0.51
N ALA A 214 -12.68 -6.79 -1.28
CA ALA A 214 -11.49 -7.56 -0.92
C ALA A 214 -10.25 -7.17 -1.75
N SER A 215 -10.46 -6.72 -2.99
CA SER A 215 -9.40 -6.24 -3.87
C SER A 215 -9.97 -5.48 -5.06
N PHE A 216 -9.08 -4.94 -5.87
CA PHE A 216 -9.39 -4.41 -7.20
C PHE A 216 -8.57 -5.17 -8.25
N GLY A 217 -9.02 -5.13 -9.49
CA GLY A 217 -8.25 -5.53 -10.67
C GLY A 217 -8.23 -4.40 -11.68
N GLU A 218 -7.15 -4.28 -12.44
CA GLU A 218 -7.07 -3.36 -13.57
C GLU A 218 -7.03 -4.19 -14.86
N LEU A 219 -7.91 -3.85 -15.80
CA LEU A 219 -7.97 -4.49 -17.11
C LEU A 219 -6.94 -3.86 -18.08
N PRO A 220 -6.59 -4.54 -19.19
CA PRO A 220 -5.67 -3.99 -20.19
C PRO A 220 -6.11 -2.64 -20.78
N ASP A 221 -7.41 -2.35 -20.77
CA ASP A 221 -8.02 -1.09 -21.23
C ASP A 221 -8.08 0.00 -20.14
N GLY A 222 -7.51 -0.24 -18.95
CA GLY A 222 -7.49 0.71 -17.83
C GLY A 222 -8.79 0.75 -17.02
N GLU A 223 -9.80 -0.05 -17.39
CA GLU A 223 -11.03 -0.17 -16.62
C GLU A 223 -10.81 -1.02 -15.36
N LEU A 224 -11.59 -0.72 -14.31
CA LEU A 224 -11.39 -1.35 -13.01
C LEU A 224 -12.43 -2.43 -12.70
N LEU A 225 -11.95 -3.51 -12.11
CA LEU A 225 -12.75 -4.55 -11.47
C LEU A 225 -12.71 -4.36 -9.95
N VAL A 226 -13.83 -4.68 -9.29
CA VAL A 226 -13.95 -4.73 -7.83
C VAL A 226 -14.21 -6.17 -7.44
N LEU A 227 -13.33 -6.75 -6.63
CA LEU A 227 -13.44 -8.11 -6.13
C LEU A 227 -13.98 -8.05 -4.71
N THR A 228 -14.93 -8.92 -4.39
CA THR A 228 -15.62 -8.90 -3.09
C THR A 228 -15.63 -10.27 -2.44
N PHE A 229 -15.72 -10.31 -1.11
CA PHE A 229 -16.04 -11.54 -0.37
C PHE A 229 -17.53 -11.92 -0.43
N ALA A 230 -18.33 -11.22 -1.24
CA ALA A 230 -19.70 -11.60 -1.59
C ALA A 230 -19.76 -12.55 -2.81
N ASN A 231 -18.69 -13.30 -3.08
CA ASN A 231 -18.57 -14.27 -4.19
C ASN A 231 -18.80 -13.67 -5.59
N ALA A 232 -18.41 -12.42 -5.81
CA ALA A 232 -18.58 -11.74 -7.09
C ALA A 232 -17.42 -10.81 -7.44
N VAL A 233 -17.21 -10.66 -8.75
CA VAL A 233 -16.34 -9.67 -9.36
C VAL A 233 -17.23 -8.72 -10.16
N TYR A 234 -17.13 -7.43 -9.84
CA TYR A 234 -17.89 -6.37 -10.49
C TYR A 234 -16.97 -5.56 -11.39
N ARG A 235 -17.52 -4.95 -12.45
CA ARG A 235 -16.84 -3.89 -13.18
C ARG A 235 -17.30 -2.55 -12.60
N LEU A 236 -16.37 -1.67 -12.26
CA LEU A 236 -16.69 -0.29 -11.90
C LEU A 236 -17.10 0.45 -13.17
N VAL A 237 -18.27 1.07 -13.17
CA VAL A 237 -18.83 1.78 -14.33
C VAL A 237 -19.41 3.11 -13.89
N ARG A 238 -19.48 4.06 -14.83
CA ARG A 238 -20.15 5.33 -14.64
C ARG A 238 -21.64 5.10 -14.33
N GLY A 239 -22.13 5.69 -13.24
CA GLY A 239 -23.55 5.73 -12.92
C GLY A 239 -24.36 6.58 -13.91
N PRO A 240 -25.70 6.41 -13.94
CA PRO A 240 -26.59 7.22 -14.77
C PRO A 240 -26.62 8.71 -14.38
#